data_AF-A0A7J3D2H2-F1
#
_entry.id   AF-A0A7J3D2H2-F1
#
_cell.length_a   1.000
_cell.length_b   1.000
_cell.length_c   1.000
_cell.angle_alpha   90.00
_cell.angle_beta   90.00
_cell.angle_gamma   90.00
#
_symmetry.space_group_name_H-M   'P 1'
#
loop_
_entity.id
_entity.type
_entity.pdbx_description
1 polymer ?
#
loop_
_entity_poly.entity_id
_entity_poly.type
_entity_poly.pdbx_seq_one_letter_code
_entity_poly.pdbx_strand_id
1 'polypeptide(L)'
;MPKCNFCQEEVELPFHCNYCGLYFCSDHRLPPSHSCAGVAHWKSREPSSKASHLYRSKPERSYLEKIMRSSWFTPTIIVISIVLFMLAIAFLL
;
A
#
# COMPACT_ATOMS: atom_id res chain seq x y z
N MET A 1 -4.24 -6.30 38.08
CA MET A 1 -4.13 -5.93 36.66
C MET A 1 -3.32 -4.64 36.52
N PRO A 2 -2.68 -4.36 35.37
CA PRO A 2 -2.05 -3.06 35.15
C PRO A 2 -3.13 -1.97 35.04
N LYS A 3 -2.79 -0.74 35.45
CA LYS A 3 -3.69 0.41 35.43
C LYS A 3 -3.23 1.42 34.40
N CYS A 4 -4.19 2.14 33.81
CA CYS A 4 -3.89 3.28 32.96
C CYS A 4 -3.26 4.41 33.78
N ASN A 5 -2.09 4.92 33.37
CA ASN A 5 -1.42 6.02 34.05
C ASN A 5 -2.20 7.36 34.00
N PHE A 6 -3.21 7.47 33.14
CA PHE A 6 -4.03 8.68 33.01
C PHE A 6 -5.37 8.57 33.76
N CYS A 7 -6.23 7.61 33.43
CA CYS A 7 -7.56 7.47 34.05
C CYS A 7 -7.61 6.49 35.24
N GLN A 8 -6.51 5.80 35.56
CA GLN A 8 -6.41 4.82 36.66
C GLN A 8 -7.32 3.58 36.54
N GLU A 9 -7.99 3.42 35.40
CA GLU A 9 -8.80 2.24 35.10
C GLU A 9 -7.92 1.00 34.91
N GLU A 10 -8.44 -0.16 35.31
CA GLU A 10 -7.77 -1.44 35.12
C GLU A 10 -7.84 -1.85 33.66
N VAL A 11 -6.72 -2.27 33.10
CA VAL A 11 -6.59 -2.60 31.68
C VAL A 11 -6.01 -3.99 31.54
N GLU A 12 -6.63 -4.83 30.72
CA GLU A 12 -6.08 -6.16 30.43
C GLU A 12 -4.91 -6.08 29.44
N LEU A 13 -5.04 -5.22 28.41
CA LEU A 13 -4.01 -4.97 27.40
C LEU A 13 -3.54 -3.49 27.45
N PRO A 14 -2.55 -3.17 28.28
CA PRO A 14 -2.02 -1.81 28.37
C PRO A 14 -1.18 -1.46 27.11
N PHE A 15 -1.36 -0.24 26.61
CA PHE A 15 -0.58 0.30 25.49
C PHE A 15 0.63 1.05 26.00
N HIS A 16 1.83 0.65 25.58
CA HIS A 16 3.07 1.36 25.87
C HIS A 16 3.25 2.57 24.96
N CYS A 17 3.43 3.76 25.53
CA CYS A 17 3.71 4.96 24.77
C CYS A 17 5.21 5.12 24.52
N ASN A 18 5.64 5.09 23.24
CA ASN A 18 7.06 5.24 22.87
C ASN A 18 7.66 6.63 23.13
N TYR A 19 6.83 7.60 23.53
CA TYR A 19 7.26 8.98 23.77
C TYR A 19 7.48 9.29 25.26
N CYS A 20 6.68 8.71 26.16
CA CYS A 20 6.79 8.92 27.61
C CYS A 20 7.11 7.65 28.42
N GLY A 21 7.08 6.47 27.80
CA GLY A 21 7.38 5.18 28.44
C GLY A 21 6.30 4.63 29.38
N LEU A 22 5.15 5.30 29.48
CA LEU A 22 4.05 4.92 30.36
C LEU A 22 3.01 4.05 29.65
N TYR A 23 2.14 3.43 30.44
CA TYR A 23 1.10 2.50 29.99
C TYR A 23 -0.30 3.12 30.08
N PHE A 24 -1.14 2.89 29.07
CA PHE A 24 -2.47 3.50 28.95
C PHE A 24 -3.54 2.50 28.47
N CYS A 25 -4.81 2.81 28.72
CA CYS A 25 -5.96 2.06 28.16
C CYS A 25 -6.18 2.38 26.67
N SER A 26 -7.13 1.71 26.02
CA SER A 26 -7.48 1.93 24.61
C SER A 26 -7.79 3.39 24.29
N ASP A 27 -8.44 4.10 25.22
CA ASP A 27 -8.90 5.48 25.00
C ASP A 27 -7.74 6.48 25.17
N HIS A 28 -6.79 6.14 26.05
CA HIS A 28 -5.66 6.99 26.40
C HIS A 28 -4.36 6.61 25.67
N ARG A 29 -4.40 5.72 24.67
CA ARG A 29 -3.19 5.21 23.98
C ARG A 29 -2.45 6.23 23.11
N LEU A 30 -3.11 7.31 22.68
CA LEU A 30 -2.56 8.32 21.78
C LEU A 30 -1.87 9.44 22.59
N PRO A 31 -0.72 10.00 22.14
CA PRO A 31 -0.05 11.06 22.90
C PRO A 31 -0.92 12.29 23.26
N PRO A 32 -1.85 12.75 22.40
CA PRO A 32 -2.80 13.80 22.77
C PRO A 32 -3.84 13.39 23.81
N SER A 33 -4.19 12.10 23.94
CA SER A 33 -5.26 11.67 24.83
C SER A 33 -4.83 11.53 26.29
N HIS A 34 -3.52 11.44 26.59
CA HIS A 34 -3.03 11.34 27.98
C HIS A 34 -2.08 12.47 28.39
N SER A 35 -2.08 13.62 27.70
CA SER A 35 -1.16 14.74 27.97
C SER A 35 0.31 14.31 27.96
N CYS A 36 0.73 13.63 26.90
CA CYS A 36 2.09 13.08 26.79
C CYS A 36 3.18 14.17 26.84
N ALA A 37 4.23 13.94 27.64
CA ALA A 37 5.42 14.82 27.68
C ALA A 37 6.12 14.94 26.30
N GLY A 38 6.08 13.88 25.49
CA GLY A 38 6.63 13.86 24.13
C GLY A 38 5.64 14.21 23.03
N VAL A 39 4.50 14.83 23.35
CA VAL A 39 3.46 15.18 22.36
C VAL A 39 3.99 16.09 21.25
N ALA A 40 4.98 16.95 21.54
CA ALA A 40 5.61 17.82 20.54
C ALA A 40 6.36 17.01 19.46
N HIS A 41 7.09 15.97 19.87
CA HIS A 41 7.78 15.06 18.94
C HIS A 41 6.82 14.18 18.14
N TRP A 42 5.66 13.85 18.73
CA TRP A 42 4.59 13.15 18.02
C TRP A 42 3.99 14.04 16.91
N LYS A 43 3.70 15.32 17.22
CA LYS A 43 3.16 16.29 16.24
C LYS A 43 4.14 16.60 15.10
N SER A 44 5.44 16.64 15.36
CA SER A 44 6.43 16.91 14.30
C SER A 44 6.63 15.74 13.34
N ARG A 45 6.24 14.53 13.75
CA ARG A 45 6.27 13.31 12.93
C ARG A 45 4.95 13.02 12.22
N GLU A 46 3.91 13.83 12.42
CA GLU A 46 2.76 13.75 11.52
C GLU A 46 3.29 14.00 10.10
N PRO A 47 3.15 13.03 9.17
CA PRO A 47 3.35 13.34 7.78
C PRO A 47 2.32 14.43 7.51
N SER A 48 2.79 15.66 7.29
CA SER A 48 1.95 16.76 6.83
C SER A 48 0.98 16.14 5.84
N SER A 49 -0.31 16.20 6.15
CA SER A 49 -1.41 15.46 5.52
C SER A 49 -1.49 15.60 3.99
N LYS A 50 -0.58 16.38 3.41
CA LYS A 50 -0.26 16.47 1.98
C LYS A 50 0.50 15.26 1.43
N ALA A 51 1.23 14.49 2.24
CA ALA A 51 2.04 13.36 1.76
C ALA A 51 1.27 12.02 1.73
N SER A 52 0.29 11.81 2.62
CA SER A 52 -0.51 10.57 2.65
C SER A 52 -1.42 10.43 1.43
N HIS A 53 -1.89 11.55 0.87
CA HIS A 53 -2.66 11.55 -0.38
C HIS A 53 -1.79 11.27 -1.62
N LEU A 54 -0.49 11.55 -1.55
CA LEU A 54 0.46 11.29 -2.64
C LEU A 54 1.00 9.85 -2.62
N TYR A 55 0.77 9.08 -1.56
CA TYR A 55 1.20 7.68 -1.49
C TYR A 55 0.15 6.68 -2.00
N ARG A 56 -1.08 7.11 -2.34
CA ARG A 56 -2.10 6.25 -2.97
C ARG A 56 -2.62 6.77 -4.30
N SER A 57 -1.79 7.43 -5.10
CA SER A 57 -2.02 7.46 -6.54
C SER A 57 -1.40 6.19 -7.15
N LYS A 58 -2.20 5.13 -7.26
CA LYS A 58 -1.86 4.00 -8.14
C LYS A 58 -1.67 4.62 -9.54
N PRO A 59 -0.50 4.50 -10.19
CA PRO A 59 -0.38 4.99 -11.55
C PRO A 59 -1.39 4.21 -12.40
N GLU A 60 -2.19 4.93 -13.17
CA GLU A 60 -3.10 4.40 -14.18
C GLU A 60 -2.26 3.68 -15.22
N ARG A 61 -1.89 2.43 -14.92
CA ARG A 61 -1.06 1.60 -15.79
C ARG A 61 -1.88 1.42 -17.07
N SER A 62 -1.44 2.09 -18.12
CA SER A 62 -2.24 2.40 -19.31
C SER A 62 -2.90 1.13 -19.86
N TYR A 63 -4.18 1.25 -20.21
CA TYR A 63 -4.94 0.22 -20.90
C TYR A 63 -4.16 -0.38 -22.08
N LEU A 64 -3.29 0.42 -22.70
CA LEU A 64 -2.39 0.05 -23.79
C LEU A 64 -1.33 -0.98 -23.40
N GLU A 65 -0.74 -0.89 -22.20
CA GLU A 65 0.19 -1.93 -21.68
C GLU A 65 -0.53 -3.28 -21.52
N LYS A 66 -1.81 -3.25 -21.13
CA LYS A 66 -2.63 -4.46 -20.97
C LYS A 66 -3.03 -5.08 -22.31
N ILE A 67 -3.22 -4.26 -23.35
CA ILE A 67 -3.45 -4.72 -24.73
C ILE A 67 -2.17 -5.38 -25.30
N MET A 68 -1.01 -4.72 -25.18
CA MET A 68 0.23 -5.21 -25.79
C MET A 68 0.75 -6.51 -25.17
N ARG A 69 0.43 -6.77 -23.90
CA ARG A 69 0.84 -8.00 -23.20
C ARG A 69 -0.20 -9.12 -23.26
N SER A 70 -1.31 -8.92 -23.97
CA SER A 70 -2.31 -9.96 -24.18
C SER A 70 -1.76 -11.00 -25.18
N SER A 71 -1.30 -12.13 -24.64
CA SER A 71 -0.67 -13.26 -25.35
C SER A 71 -1.55 -13.95 -26.42
N TRP A 72 -2.70 -13.37 -26.77
CA TRP A 72 -3.70 -13.91 -27.68
C TRP A 72 -3.42 -13.57 -29.15
N PHE A 73 -2.61 -12.54 -29.43
CA PHE A 73 -2.34 -12.07 -30.80
C PHE A 73 -1.04 -12.60 -31.41
N THR A 74 -0.14 -13.18 -30.62
CA THR A 74 1.18 -13.63 -31.14
C THR A 74 1.15 -15.00 -31.83
N PRO A 75 0.46 -16.06 -31.37
CA PRO A 75 0.55 -17.35 -32.04
C PRO A 75 -0.25 -17.41 -33.35
N THR A 76 -1.37 -16.67 -33.46
CA THR A 76 -2.25 -16.71 -34.64
C THR A 76 -1.61 -16.02 -35.85
N ILE A 77 -0.99 -14.85 -35.65
CA ILE A 77 -0.30 -14.11 -36.72
C ILE A 77 0.90 -14.91 -37.24
N ILE A 78 1.67 -15.55 -36.34
CA ILE A 78 2.82 -16.37 -36.71
C ILE A 78 2.37 -17.58 -37.55
N VAL A 79 1.32 -18.30 -37.13
CA VAL A 79 0.79 -19.44 -37.88
C VAL A 79 0.27 -19.01 -39.26
N ILE A 80 -0.49 -17.92 -39.34
CA ILE A 80 -1.00 -17.39 -40.62
C ILE A 80 0.16 -17.00 -41.55
N SER A 81 1.18 -16.32 -41.02
CA SER A 81 2.36 -15.93 -41.80
C SER A 81 3.11 -17.15 -42.36
N ILE A 82 3.26 -18.22 -41.57
CA ILE A 82 3.93 -19.45 -42.01
C ILE A 82 3.12 -20.14 -43.12
N VAL A 83 1.80 -20.25 -42.97
CA VAL A 83 0.94 -20.88 -43.98
C VAL A 83 0.97 -20.12 -45.31
N LEU A 84 0.87 -18.79 -45.26
CA LEU A 84 0.94 -17.97 -46.49
C LEU A 84 2.29 -18.11 -47.19
N PHE A 85 3.38 -18.18 -46.44
CA PHE A 85 4.71 -18.38 -47.00
C PHE A 85 4.86 -19.74 -47.68
N MET A 86 4.36 -20.82 -47.05
CA MET A 86 4.38 -22.16 -47.63
C MET A 86 3.54 -22.25 -48.92
N LEU A 87 2.38 -21.60 -48.95
CA LEU A 87 1.54 -21.54 -50.15
C LEU A 87 2.20 -20.77 -51.30
N ALA A 88 2.91 -19.68 -50.98
CA ALA A 88 3.65 -18.91 -51.99
C ALA A 88 4.79 -19.72 -52.61
N ILE A 89 5.54 -20.49 -51.80
CA ILE A 89 6.60 -21.38 -52.30
C ILE A 89 6.02 -22.48 -53.20
N ALA A 90 4.91 -23.09 -52.81
CA ALA A 90 4.26 -24.14 -53.59
C ALA A 90 3.75 -23.66 -54.96
N PHE A 91 3.48 -22.36 -55.11
CA PHE A 91 3.07 -21.76 -56.38
C PHE A 91 4.24 -21.35 -57.29
N LEU A 92 5.47 -21.29 -56.74
CA LEU A 92 6.69 -20.87 -57.45
C LEU A 92 7.53 -22.07 -57.94
N LEU A 93 7.20 -23.29 -57.54
CA LEU A 93 7.82 -24.56 -57.96
C LEU A 93 6.90 -25.31 -58.91
#